data_AF-A0A2A3VPB0-F1
#
_entry.id   AF-A0A2A3VPB0-F1
#
_cell.length_a   1.000
_cell.length_b   1.000
_cell.length_c   1.000
_cell.angle_alpha   90.00
_cell.angle_beta   90.00
_cell.angle_gamma   90.00
#
_symmetry.space_group_name_H-M   'P 1'
#
loop_
_entity.id
_entity.type
_entity.pdbx_description
1 polymer ?
#
loop_
_entity_poly.entity_id
_entity_poly.type
_entity_poly.pdbx_seq_one_letter_code
_entity_poly.pdbx_strand_id
1 'polypeptide(L)' 'MAPPQLVTLEALEIFGWRLAFVRRPLFQAPIPVLFDRDGTRHVVIRDDGTLDEHPTLKLRS' A
#
# COMPACT_ATOMS: atom_id res chain seq x y z
N MET A 1 4.94 10.22 -4.25
CA MET A 1 4.71 8.81 -4.64
C MET A 1 5.59 8.56 -5.85
N ALA A 2 6.29 7.42 -5.91
CA ALA A 2 7.19 7.10 -7.01
C ALA A 2 6.42 6.60 -8.25
N PRO A 3 6.95 6.73 -9.48
CA PRO A 3 6.25 6.25 -10.68
C PRO A 3 5.84 4.77 -10.65
N PRO A 4 6.70 3.82 -10.19
CA PRO A 4 6.30 2.41 -10.07
C PRO A 4 5.14 2.18 -9.09
N GLN A 5 5.06 2.99 -8.03
CA GLN A 5 3.95 2.94 -7.08
C GLN A 5 2.62 3.37 -7.72
N LEU A 6 2.65 4.39 -8.57
CA LEU A 6 1.45 4.88 -9.27
C LEU A 6 0.90 3.82 -10.22
N VAL A 7 1.77 3.21 -11.04
CA VAL A 7 1.39 2.13 -11.96
C VAL A 7 0.73 0.97 -11.21
N THR A 8 1.32 0.58 -10.07
CA THR A 8 0.79 -0.52 -9.26
C THR A 8 -0.52 -0.15 -8.57
N LEU A 9 -0.64 1.08 -8.08
CA LEU A 9 -1.88 1.60 -7.49
C LEU A 9 -3.02 1.55 -8.51
N GLU A 10 -2.81 2.09 -9.70
CA GLU A 10 -3.80 2.08 -10.79
C GLU A 10 -4.21 0.66 -11.17
N ALA A 11 -3.25 -0.27 -11.27
CA ALA A 11 -3.53 -1.68 -11.53
C ALA A 11 -4.40 -2.30 -10.43
N LEU A 12 -4.07 -2.08 -9.16
CA LEU A 12 -4.83 -2.62 -8.03
C LEU A 12 -6.24 -2.03 -7.93
N GLU A 13 -6.43 -0.75 -8.26
CA GLU A 13 -7.76 -0.12 -8.32
C GLU A 13 -8.67 -0.79 -9.36
N ILE A 14 -8.13 -1.23 -10.51
CA ILE A 14 -8.87 -2.00 -11.51
C ILE A 14 -9.36 -3.34 -10.94
N PHE A 15 -8.57 -3.99 -10.08
CA PHE A 15 -8.95 -5.22 -9.38
C PHE A 15 -9.86 -4.98 -8.16
N GLY A 16 -10.26 -3.73 -7.91
CA GLY A 16 -11.20 -3.37 -6.85
C GLY A 16 -10.56 -3.19 -5.48
N TRP A 17 -9.24 -3.08 -5.41
CA TRP A 17 -8.56 -2.58 -4.22
C TRP A 17 -8.77 -1.09 -4.10
N ARG A 18 -8.67 -0.57 -2.87
CA ARG A 18 -8.88 0.85 -2.59
C ARG A 18 -7.76 1.41 -1.75
N LEU A 19 -7.24 2.57 -2.14
CA LEU A 19 -6.30 3.35 -1.33
C LEU A 19 -7.00 3.80 -0.04
N ALA A 20 -6.53 3.31 1.10
CA ALA A 20 -7.05 3.73 2.40
C ALA A 20 -6.34 4.97 2.91
N PHE A 21 -5.00 4.93 2.93
CA PHE A 21 -4.17 6.07 3.33
C PHE A 21 -2.72 5.90 2.86
N VAL A 22 -1.94 6.97 2.98
CA VAL A 22 -0.51 6.97 2.66
C VAL A 22 0.29 7.26 3.93
N ARG A 23 1.14 6.32 4.35
CA ARG A 23 2.08 6.55 5.45
C ARG A 23 3.22 7.45 4.97
N ARG A 24 3.65 8.39 5.82
CA ARG A 24 4.76 9.31 5.54
C ARG A 24 5.77 9.31 6.68
N PRO A 25 6.65 8.29 6.76
CA PRO A 25 7.75 8.30 7.72
C PRO A 25 8.71 9.44 7.39
N LEU A 26 9.35 10.03 8.41
CA LEU A 26 10.38 11.04 8.19
C LEU A 26 11.54 10.41 7.39
N PHE A 27 12.02 11.14 6.37
CA PHE A 27 13.13 10.75 5.51
C PHE A 27 12.94 9.46 4.69
N GLN A 28 11.70 9.01 4.49
CA GLN A 28 11.40 7.85 3.64
C GLN A 28 10.39 8.21 2.53
N ALA A 29 10.35 7.38 1.49
CA ALA A 29 9.33 7.49 0.46
C ALA A 29 7.92 7.29 1.06
N PRO A 30 6.88 7.95 0.53
CA PRO A 30 5.51 7.69 0.94
C PRO A 30 5.14 6.23 0.65
N ILE A 31 4.42 5.61 1.56
CA ILE A 31 4.04 4.20 1.50
C ILE A 31 2.51 4.12 1.38
N PRO A 32 1.96 3.87 0.17
CA PRO A 32 0.53 3.65 -0.02
C PRO A 32 0.08 2.38 0.69
N VAL A 33 -1.07 2.45 1.36
CA VAL A 33 -1.74 1.30 2.00
C VAL A 33 -3.10 1.10 1.36
N LEU A 34 -3.32 -0.08 0.79
CA LEU A 34 -4.56 -0.44 0.10
C LEU A 34 -5.25 -1.59 0.82
N PHE A 35 -6.57 -1.63 0.76
CA PHE A 35 -7.39 -2.75 1.22
C PHE A 35 -8.10 -3.41 0.05
N ASP A 36 -8.36 -4.71 0.16
CA ASP A 36 -9.20 -5.43 -0.79
C ASP A 36 -10.67 -4.94 -0.72
N ARG A 37 -11.50 -5.44 -1.64
CA ARG A 37 -12.90 -5.04 -1.75
C ARG A 37 -13.68 -5.24 -0.44
N ASP A 38 -13.38 -6.31 0.28
CA ASP A 38 -14.07 -6.74 1.49
C ASP A 38 -13.45 -6.16 2.78
N GLY A 39 -12.31 -5.46 2.66
CA GLY A 39 -11.57 -4.91 3.80
C GLY A 39 -10.88 -5.96 4.68
N THR A 40 -10.74 -7.19 4.19
CA THR A 40 -10.18 -8.33 4.92
C THR A 40 -8.67 -8.44 4.77
N ARG A 41 -8.14 -7.92 3.66
CA ARG A 41 -6.70 -7.92 3.35
C ARG A 41 -6.22 -6.51 3.14
N HIS A 42 -4.94 -6.29 3.45
CA HIS A 42 -4.27 -5.05 3.14
C HIS A 42 -2.88 -5.33 2.57
N VAL A 43 -2.44 -4.43 1.71
CA VAL A 43 -1.10 -4.46 1.12
C VAL A 43 -0.48 -3.08 1.22
N VAL A 44 0.86 -3.03 1.21
CA VAL A 44 1.57 -1.77 0.98
C VAL A 44 2.38 -1.84 -0.31
N ILE A 45 2.46 -0.71 -1.01
CA ILE A 45 3.26 -0.59 -2.24
C ILE A 45 4.63 -0.02 -1.89
N ARG A 46 5.69 -0.81 -2.09
CA ARG A 46 7.08 -0.38 -1.89
C ARG A 46 7.50 0.63 -2.97
N ASP A 47 8.63 1.29 -2.79
CA ASP A 47 9.12 2.33 -3.70
C ASP A 47 9.37 1.83 -5.14
N ASP A 48 9.76 0.56 -5.28
CA ASP A 48 9.94 -0.16 -6.54
C ASP A 48 8.63 -0.65 -7.18
N GLY A 49 7.48 -0.44 -6.53
CA GLY A 49 6.17 -0.89 -7.01
C GLY A 49 5.80 -2.32 -6.58
N THR A 50 6.66 -3.04 -5.87
CA THR A 50 6.31 -4.37 -5.35
C THR A 50 5.33 -4.28 -4.18
N LEU A 51 4.53 -5.33 -4.00
CA LEU A 51 3.57 -5.43 -2.90
C LEU A 51 4.20 -6.10 -1.68
N ASP A 52 3.92 -5.57 -0.51
CA ASP A 52 4.07 -6.26 0.77
C ASP A 52 2.70 -6.61 1.32
N GLU A 53 2.37 -7.90 1.35
CA GLU A 53 1.10 -8.44 1.87
C GLU A 53 1.18 -8.78 3.36
N HIS A 54 2.38 -8.78 3.94
CA HIS A 54 2.64 -9.06 5.35
C HIS A 54 3.42 -7.89 5.99
N PRO A 55 2.98 -6.63 5.85
CA PRO A 55 3.68 -5.54 6.51
C PRO A 55 3.58 -5.81 8.01
N THR A 56 4.73 -5.86 8.69
CA THR A 56 4.79 -6.29 10.09
C THR A 56 3.97 -5.34 10.96
N LEU A 57 2.70 -5.66 11.20
CA LEU A 57 1.81 -4.91 12.05
C LEU A 57 2.10 -5.34 13.50
N LYS A 58 3.06 -4.68 14.15
CA LYS A 58 3.24 -4.83 15.60
C LYS A 58 2.11 -4.08 16.31
N LEU A 59 1.04 -4.79 16.64
CA LEU A 59 0.06 -4.32 17.61
C LEU A 59 0.76 -4.30 18.98
N ARG A 60 0.92 -3.12 19.58
CA ARG A 60 1.39 -3.00 20.97
C ARG A 60 0.16 -3.07 21.88
N SER A 61 0.16 -4.06 22.80
CA SER A 61 -0.78 -4.19 23.91
C SER A 61 -0.63 -3.06 24.92
#